data_AF-A0A3D3R544-F1
#
_entry.id   AF-A0A3D3R544-F1
#
_cell.length_a   1.000
_cell.length_b   1.000
_cell.length_c   1.000
_cell.angle_alpha   90.00
_cell.angle_beta   90.00
_cell.angle_gamma   90.00
#
_symmetry.space_group_name_H-M   'P 1'
#
loop_
_entity.id
_entity.type
_entity.pdbx_description
1 polymer ?
#
loop_
_entity_poly.entity_id
_entity_poly.type
_entity_poly.pdbx_seq_one_letter_code
_entity_poly.pdbx_strand_id
1 'polypeptide(L)'
;MSMLRHMRDTGSQRPVTLLFANKTESDIVFHDELAKMQAAQQPPLRVVHIISRPDESCTKERGHIDVEKLDRWLGDDLTGKGYYICGPASLTKQVAKALRQCKVPQDRMHAESFSLLEDTAPVTWRSVQRSWATVVMVCVTLVLVVVAAVMRADGTTSPDDHGEHSPAKSAHSHSNHE
;
A
#
# COMPACT_ATOMS: atom_id res chain seq x y z
N MET A 1 11.77 -21.66 17.24
CA MET A 1 12.62 -22.73 17.83
C MET A 1 11.87 -24.00 18.18
N SER A 2 10.72 -23.97 18.85
CA SER A 2 10.00 -25.20 19.27
C SER A 2 9.83 -26.23 18.14
N MET A 3 9.30 -25.81 16.98
CA MET A 3 9.14 -26.70 15.82
C MET A 3 10.45 -27.33 15.35
N LEU A 4 11.54 -26.55 15.25
CA LEU A 4 12.83 -27.07 14.80
C LEU A 4 13.43 -28.08 15.77
N ARG A 5 13.35 -27.83 17.08
CA ARG A 5 13.80 -28.79 18.09
C ARG A 5 12.98 -30.07 18.04
N HIS A 6 11.65 -29.96 17.98
CA HIS A 6 10.77 -31.11 17.83
C HIS A 6 11.09 -31.91 16.56
N MET A 7 11.33 -31.25 15.43
CA MET A 7 11.72 -31.92 14.17
C MET A 7 13.04 -32.67 14.29
N ARG A 8 14.05 -32.07 14.95
CA ARG A 8 15.32 -32.75 15.24
C ARG A 8 15.09 -33.98 16.13
N ASP A 9 14.38 -33.79 17.23
CA ASP A 9 14.19 -34.83 18.26
C ASP A 9 13.33 -36.00 17.76
N THR A 10 12.44 -35.75 16.78
CA THR A 10 11.62 -36.78 16.11
C THR A 10 12.25 -37.35 14.84
N GLY A 11 13.44 -36.88 14.43
CA GLY A 11 14.12 -37.33 13.22
C GLY A 11 13.38 -36.96 11.92
N SER A 12 12.66 -35.84 11.90
CA SER A 12 11.92 -35.38 10.72
C SER A 12 12.86 -35.11 9.54
N GLN A 13 12.48 -35.61 8.36
CA GLN A 13 13.22 -35.41 7.11
C GLN A 13 12.60 -34.30 6.23
N ARG A 14 11.66 -33.53 6.76
CA ARG A 14 11.05 -32.42 6.02
C ARG A 14 12.06 -31.28 5.89
N PRO A 15 12.36 -30.80 4.66
CA PRO A 15 13.28 -29.68 4.48
C PRO A 15 12.66 -28.37 4.98
N VAL A 16 13.47 -27.55 5.64
CA VAL A 16 13.05 -26.25 6.19
C VAL A 16 14.04 -25.16 5.79
N THR A 17 13.50 -24.04 5.31
CA THR A 17 14.25 -22.78 5.21
C THR A 17 13.72 -21.80 6.25
N LEU A 18 14.57 -21.39 7.18
CA LEU A 18 14.29 -20.37 8.18
C LEU A 18 14.84 -19.02 7.71
N LEU A 19 13.94 -18.09 7.36
CA LEU A 19 14.29 -16.68 7.17
C LEU A 19 14.21 -15.99 8.54
N PHE A 20 15.36 -15.64 9.12
CA PHE A 20 15.44 -15.09 10.47
C PHE A 20 15.82 -13.60 10.43
N ALA A 21 14.83 -12.74 10.65
CA ALA A 21 14.98 -11.30 10.56
C ALA A 21 15.25 -10.64 11.92
N ASN A 22 16.33 -9.86 12.00
CA ASN A 22 16.76 -9.15 13.20
C ASN A 22 17.14 -7.69 12.87
N LYS A 23 17.26 -6.83 13.89
CA LYS A 23 17.72 -5.45 13.68
C LYS A 23 19.22 -5.43 13.41
N THR A 24 20.00 -6.04 14.30
CA THR A 24 21.46 -6.17 14.20
C THR A 24 21.89 -7.63 14.32
N GLU A 25 23.15 -7.95 14.04
CA GLU A 25 23.67 -9.32 14.21
C GLU A 25 23.69 -9.78 15.67
N SER A 26 23.94 -8.86 16.61
CA SER A 26 23.93 -9.17 18.05
C SER A 26 22.53 -9.47 18.59
N ASP A 27 21.47 -9.09 17.88
CA ASP A 27 20.09 -9.43 18.23
C ASP A 27 19.71 -10.89 17.86
N ILE A 28 20.59 -11.63 17.19
CA ILE A 28 20.32 -13.02 16.78
C ILE A 28 20.38 -13.94 17.99
N VAL A 29 19.22 -14.32 18.48
CA VAL A 29 19.10 -15.35 19.52
C VAL A 29 19.30 -16.75 18.95
N PHE A 30 19.84 -17.66 19.79
CA PHE A 30 20.11 -19.06 19.43
C PHE A 30 21.05 -19.25 18.22
N HIS A 31 21.92 -18.27 17.93
CA HIS A 31 22.83 -18.30 16.79
C HIS A 31 23.60 -19.62 16.69
N ASP A 32 24.31 -20.01 17.76
CA ASP A 32 25.14 -21.22 17.76
C ASP A 32 24.32 -22.51 17.69
N GLU A 33 23.12 -22.52 18.29
CA GLU A 33 22.22 -23.66 18.20
C GLU A 33 21.73 -23.85 16.77
N LEU A 34 21.29 -22.76 16.11
CA LEU A 34 20.86 -22.78 14.72
C LEU A 34 21.99 -23.18 13.77
N ALA A 35 23.20 -22.68 14.01
CA ALA A 35 24.39 -23.05 13.23
C ALA A 35 24.71 -24.55 13.36
N LYS A 36 24.65 -25.10 14.58
CA LYS A 36 24.83 -26.55 14.82
C LYS A 36 23.74 -27.39 14.17
N MET A 37 22.48 -26.97 14.28
CA MET A 37 21.35 -27.67 13.65
C MET A 37 21.46 -27.67 12.12
N GLN A 38 21.82 -26.53 11.53
CA GLN A 38 22.10 -26.43 10.10
C GLN A 38 23.27 -27.33 9.69
N ALA A 39 24.37 -27.34 10.43
CA ALA A 39 25.52 -28.21 10.11
C ALA A 39 25.17 -29.71 10.18
N ALA A 40 24.32 -30.10 11.14
CA ALA A 40 23.87 -31.48 11.30
C ALA A 40 22.92 -31.96 10.20
N GLN A 41 22.20 -31.06 9.51
CA GLN A 41 21.19 -31.39 8.50
C GLN A 41 20.14 -32.42 8.97
N GLN A 42 19.78 -32.36 10.25
CA GLN A 42 18.77 -33.22 10.89
C GLN A 42 17.85 -32.35 11.79
N PRO A 43 16.78 -31.73 11.25
CA PRO A 43 16.25 -31.88 9.88
C PRO A 43 17.10 -31.16 8.82
N PRO A 44 16.90 -31.45 7.51
CA PRO A 44 17.50 -30.66 6.44
C PRO A 44 17.10 -29.20 6.60
N LEU A 45 18.05 -28.35 7.00
CA LEU A 45 17.79 -27.00 7.47
C LEU A 45 18.70 -26.01 6.75
N ARG A 46 18.11 -24.93 6.25
CA ARG A 46 18.80 -23.74 5.77
C ARG A 46 18.35 -22.55 6.60
N VAL A 47 19.28 -21.82 7.18
CA VAL A 47 19.08 -20.62 7.99
C VAL A 47 19.64 -19.42 7.23
N VAL A 48 18.78 -18.44 6.98
CA VAL A 48 19.14 -17.20 6.30
C VAL A 48 18.88 -16.06 7.27
N HIS A 49 19.95 -15.41 7.72
CA HIS A 49 19.85 -14.24 8.59
C HIS A 49 19.67 -12.96 7.76
N ILE A 50 18.67 -12.16 8.10
CA ILE A 50 18.32 -10.91 7.42
C ILE A 50 18.38 -9.76 8.43
N ILE A 51 19.24 -8.78 8.19
CA ILE A 51 19.60 -7.72 9.13
C ILE A 51 19.11 -6.37 8.60
N SER A 52 18.20 -5.73 9.33
CA SER A 52 17.59 -4.47 8.89
C SER A 52 18.41 -3.21 9.22
N ARG A 53 19.35 -3.31 10.17
CA ARG A 53 20.30 -2.25 10.56
C ARG A 53 21.72 -2.84 10.61
N PRO A 54 22.24 -3.28 9.46
CA PRO A 54 23.56 -3.91 9.40
C PRO A 54 24.66 -2.87 9.61
N ASP A 55 25.75 -3.28 10.27
CA ASP A 55 26.99 -2.52 10.23
C ASP A 55 27.71 -2.68 8.87
N GLU A 56 28.84 -2.02 8.71
CA GLU A 56 29.64 -2.09 7.47
C GLU A 56 30.20 -3.50 7.24
N SER A 57 30.56 -4.22 8.31
CA SER A 57 31.11 -5.57 8.26
C SER A 57 30.10 -6.69 8.02
N CYS A 58 28.80 -6.40 8.06
CA CYS A 58 27.74 -7.40 7.94
C CYS A 58 27.78 -8.13 6.58
N THR A 59 28.01 -9.44 6.63
CA THR A 59 28.03 -10.33 5.46
C THR A 59 26.68 -11.03 5.21
N LYS A 60 25.70 -10.82 6.10
CA LYS A 60 24.36 -11.39 6.02
C LYS A 60 23.45 -10.59 5.08
N GLU A 61 22.28 -11.14 4.78
CA GLU A 61 21.28 -10.46 3.96
C GLU A 61 20.83 -9.16 4.64
N ARG A 62 20.62 -8.11 3.85
CA ARG A 62 20.33 -6.76 4.37
C ARG A 62 18.87 -6.36 4.14
N GLY A 63 18.32 -5.57 5.05
CA GLY A 63 16.98 -5.00 4.95
C GLY A 63 15.89 -5.86 5.60
N HIS A 64 14.75 -5.96 4.93
CA HIS A 64 13.56 -6.67 5.41
C HIS A 64 13.17 -7.81 4.48
N ILE A 65 12.36 -8.75 4.96
CA ILE A 65 11.80 -9.81 4.11
C ILE A 65 10.83 -9.18 3.10
N ASP A 66 11.13 -9.37 1.82
CA ASP A 66 10.39 -8.85 0.66
C ASP A 66 10.30 -9.93 -0.43
N VAL A 67 9.62 -9.60 -1.52
CA VAL A 67 9.42 -10.53 -2.65
C VAL A 67 10.75 -11.01 -3.23
N GLU A 68 11.74 -10.12 -3.34
CA GLU A 68 13.08 -10.46 -3.87
C GLU A 68 13.77 -11.52 -3.01
N LYS A 69 13.74 -11.38 -1.69
CA LYS A 69 14.34 -12.36 -0.78
C LYS A 69 13.56 -13.66 -0.71
N LEU A 70 12.23 -13.61 -0.81
CA LEU A 70 11.41 -14.82 -0.91
C LEU A 70 11.79 -15.62 -2.16
N ASP A 71 11.86 -14.96 -3.31
CA ASP A 71 12.26 -15.55 -4.59
C ASP A 71 13.68 -16.15 -4.51
N ARG A 72 14.66 -15.33 -4.08
CA ARG A 72 16.08 -15.73 -3.95
C ARG A 72 16.28 -16.96 -3.07
N TRP A 73 15.61 -17.03 -1.92
CA TRP A 73 15.90 -18.03 -0.88
C TRP A 73 14.94 -19.22 -0.85
N LEU A 74 13.73 -19.06 -1.37
CA LEU A 74 12.70 -20.11 -1.37
C LEU A 74 12.45 -20.68 -2.79
N GLY A 75 12.92 -20.00 -3.84
CA GLY A 75 12.81 -20.38 -5.25
C GLY A 75 11.49 -19.95 -5.89
N ASP A 76 11.37 -20.19 -7.19
CA ASP A 76 10.29 -19.66 -8.03
C ASP A 76 8.91 -20.24 -7.72
N ASP A 77 8.82 -21.54 -7.35
CA ASP A 77 7.55 -22.16 -6.95
C ASP A 77 7.33 -22.09 -5.44
N LEU A 78 6.59 -21.07 -5.04
CA LEU A 78 6.17 -20.85 -3.65
C LEU A 78 4.85 -21.52 -3.29
N THR A 79 4.09 -22.06 -4.24
CA THR A 79 2.72 -22.52 -4.00
C THR A 79 2.65 -23.90 -3.33
N GLY A 80 3.68 -24.73 -3.54
CA GLY A 80 3.77 -26.08 -2.95
C GLY A 80 4.21 -26.14 -1.48
N LYS A 81 4.52 -25.00 -0.84
CA LYS A 81 5.13 -24.95 0.50
C LYS A 81 4.14 -24.51 1.58
N GLY A 82 4.46 -24.82 2.85
CA GLY A 82 3.75 -24.29 4.01
C GLY A 82 4.58 -23.17 4.66
N TYR A 83 3.92 -22.07 5.01
CA TYR A 83 4.57 -20.88 5.57
C TYR A 83 4.13 -20.67 7.01
N TYR A 84 5.11 -20.57 7.91
CA TYR A 84 4.89 -20.32 9.33
C TYR A 84 5.57 -19.00 9.69
N ILE A 85 4.78 -18.00 10.09
CA ILE A 85 5.25 -16.64 10.36
C ILE A 85 5.01 -16.37 11.84
N CYS A 86 6.09 -16.04 12.56
CA CYS A 86 6.04 -15.71 13.97
C CYS A 86 6.92 -14.47 14.20
N GLY A 87 6.33 -13.41 14.75
CA GLY A 87 7.04 -12.17 15.03
C GLY A 87 6.13 -11.00 15.35
N PRO A 88 6.69 -9.78 15.44
CA PRO A 88 5.91 -8.56 15.63
C PRO A 88 4.87 -8.36 14.52
N ALA A 89 3.76 -7.69 14.84
CA ALA A 89 2.67 -7.48 13.90
C ALA A 89 3.12 -6.79 12.59
N SER A 90 4.10 -5.89 12.65
CA SER A 90 4.69 -5.24 11.48
C SER A 90 5.38 -6.22 10.54
N LEU A 91 6.22 -7.12 11.08
CA LEU A 91 6.87 -8.19 10.32
C LEU A 91 5.84 -9.14 9.72
N THR A 92 4.90 -9.62 10.53
CA THR A 92 3.90 -10.60 10.08
C THR A 92 3.05 -10.04 8.92
N LYS A 93 2.62 -8.77 9.01
CA LYS A 93 1.89 -8.09 7.93
C LYS A 93 2.73 -7.93 6.66
N GLN A 94 4.01 -7.57 6.80
CA GLN A 94 4.93 -7.38 5.68
C GLN A 94 5.18 -8.70 4.93
N VAL A 95 5.53 -9.76 5.66
CA VAL A 95 5.81 -11.09 5.08
C VAL A 95 4.56 -11.67 4.41
N ALA A 96 3.40 -11.59 5.08
CA ALA A 96 2.15 -12.06 4.49
C ALA A 96 1.77 -11.28 3.22
N LYS A 97 2.09 -9.97 3.16
CA LYS A 97 1.89 -9.18 1.94
C LYS A 97 2.80 -9.66 0.81
N ALA A 98 4.08 -9.89 1.09
CA ALA A 98 5.05 -10.37 0.09
C ALA A 98 4.64 -11.75 -0.45
N LEU A 99 4.25 -12.69 0.42
CA LEU A 99 3.76 -14.01 0.01
C LEU A 99 2.51 -13.94 -0.87
N ARG A 100 1.57 -13.03 -0.57
CA ARG A 100 0.40 -12.79 -1.44
C ARG A 100 0.79 -12.27 -2.81
N GLN A 101 1.80 -11.39 -2.90
CA GLN A 101 2.31 -10.91 -4.19
C GLN A 101 2.91 -12.06 -5.02
N CYS A 102 3.50 -13.06 -4.35
CA CYS A 102 3.95 -14.30 -4.97
C CYS A 102 2.84 -15.34 -5.19
N LYS A 103 1.56 -14.94 -5.09
CA LYS A 103 0.38 -15.80 -5.31
C LYS A 103 0.27 -17.01 -4.37
N VAL A 104 0.87 -16.93 -3.17
CA VAL A 104 0.73 -17.97 -2.16
C VAL A 104 -0.69 -17.96 -1.58
N PRO A 105 -1.42 -19.10 -1.60
CA PRO A 105 -2.75 -19.22 -1.00
C PRO A 105 -2.78 -18.96 0.51
N GLN A 106 -3.89 -18.42 1.01
CA GLN A 106 -4.01 -18.06 2.44
C GLN A 106 -4.02 -19.28 3.38
N ASP A 107 -4.57 -20.41 2.94
CA ASP A 107 -4.59 -21.68 3.68
C ASP A 107 -3.20 -22.29 3.86
N ARG A 108 -2.20 -21.83 3.10
CA ARG A 108 -0.78 -22.20 3.24
C ARG A 108 0.00 -21.29 4.17
N MET A 109 -0.60 -20.20 4.65
CA MET A 109 0.04 -19.21 5.52
C MET A 109 -0.51 -19.30 6.95
N HIS A 110 0.34 -19.75 7.88
CA HIS A 110 0.05 -19.81 9.30
C HIS A 110 0.82 -18.69 10.00
N ALA A 111 0.10 -17.72 10.57
CA ALA A 111 0.70 -16.54 11.17
C ALA A 111 0.29 -16.42 12.64
N GLU A 112 1.28 -16.29 13.51
CA GLU A 112 1.10 -16.01 14.93
C GLU A 112 1.76 -14.66 15.24
N SER A 113 1.02 -13.75 15.87
CA SER A 113 1.55 -12.45 16.30
C SER A 113 1.72 -12.44 17.81
N PHE A 114 2.97 -12.47 18.27
CA PHE A 114 3.29 -12.35 19.69
C PHE A 114 3.57 -10.89 20.02
N SER A 115 2.62 -10.26 20.71
CA SER A 115 2.75 -8.90 21.20
C SER A 115 3.03 -9.00 22.70
N LEU A 116 4.31 -9.01 23.09
CA LEU A 116 4.66 -8.95 24.52
C LEU A 116 4.57 -7.51 25.06
N LEU A 117 4.71 -6.51 24.19
CA LEU A 117 4.39 -5.11 24.39
C LEU A 117 4.05 -4.56 23.01
N GLU A 118 2.92 -3.86 22.84
CA GLU A 118 2.57 -3.29 21.55
C GLU A 118 3.66 -2.34 21.03
N ASP A 119 3.88 -2.42 19.72
CA ASP A 119 4.66 -1.52 18.89
C ASP A 119 3.95 -0.14 18.89
N THR A 120 4.00 0.59 20.01
CA THR A 120 3.39 1.93 20.17
C THR A 120 4.24 3.01 19.52
N ALA A 121 4.70 2.79 18.29
CA ALA A 121 5.03 3.93 17.43
C ALA A 121 3.69 4.38 16.80
N PRO A 122 3.09 5.50 17.23
CA PRO A 122 1.86 5.96 16.63
C PRO A 122 2.09 6.17 15.13
N VAL A 123 1.19 5.64 14.31
CA VAL A 123 1.09 6.01 12.89
C VAL A 123 0.87 7.52 12.89
N THR A 124 1.93 8.30 12.65
CA THR A 124 1.82 9.76 12.75
C THR A 124 0.90 10.24 11.64
N TRP A 125 -0.23 10.85 12.01
CA TRP A 125 -1.22 11.43 11.11
C TRP A 125 -0.64 12.46 10.10
N ARG A 126 0.60 12.93 10.32
CA ARG A 126 1.30 13.89 9.47
C ARG A 126 1.45 13.45 8.01
N SER A 127 1.50 12.15 7.72
CA SER A 127 1.57 11.65 6.34
C SER A 127 0.21 11.64 5.63
N VAL A 128 -0.90 11.54 6.38
CA VAL A 128 -2.27 11.58 5.84
C VAL A 128 -2.76 13.02 5.69
N GLN A 129 -2.33 13.95 6.55
CA GLN A 129 -2.80 15.34 6.55
C GLN A 129 -2.24 16.20 5.39
N ARG A 130 -1.11 15.82 4.77
CA ARG A 130 -0.56 16.56 3.60
C ARG A 130 -1.42 16.44 2.35
N SER A 131 -2.21 15.37 2.19
CA SER A 131 -3.03 15.20 0.98
C SER A 131 -4.37 15.93 1.03
N TRP A 132 -4.90 16.21 2.23
CA TRP A 132 -6.24 16.79 2.36
C TRP A 132 -6.25 18.28 1.98
N ALA A 133 -5.19 19.02 2.31
CA ALA A 133 -5.06 20.43 1.92
C ALA A 133 -5.04 20.61 0.39
N THR A 134 -4.31 19.74 -0.33
CA THR A 134 -4.26 19.77 -1.81
C THR A 134 -5.61 19.42 -2.43
N VAL A 135 -6.29 18.39 -1.91
CA VAL A 135 -7.62 18.00 -2.41
C VAL A 135 -8.65 19.11 -2.18
N VAL A 136 -8.68 19.70 -0.97
CA VAL A 136 -9.59 20.81 -0.66
C VAL A 136 -9.31 22.03 -1.54
N MET A 137 -8.04 22.38 -1.76
CA MET A 137 -7.66 23.53 -2.60
C MET A 137 -8.06 23.32 -4.07
N VAL A 138 -7.88 22.11 -4.61
CA VAL A 138 -8.32 21.76 -5.97
C VAL A 138 -9.84 21.84 -6.09
N CYS A 139 -10.59 21.29 -5.12
CA CYS A 139 -12.05 21.37 -5.12
C CYS A 139 -12.56 22.82 -5.07
N VAL A 140 -12.00 23.67 -4.19
CA VAL A 140 -12.40 25.09 -4.08
C VAL A 140 -12.13 25.83 -5.40
N THR A 141 -10.97 25.61 -6.01
CA THR A 141 -10.61 26.24 -7.29
C THR A 141 -11.57 25.83 -8.39
N LEU A 142 -11.93 24.54 -8.47
CA LEU A 142 -12.82 24.00 -9.49
C LEU A 142 -14.25 24.54 -9.33
N VAL A 143 -14.74 24.65 -8.10
CA VAL A 143 -16.04 25.28 -7.80
C VAL A 143 -16.08 26.74 -8.23
N LEU A 144 -15.03 27.53 -7.92
CA LEU A 144 -14.98 28.94 -8.31
C LEU A 144 -14.97 29.12 -9.82
N VAL A 145 -14.25 28.28 -10.57
CA VAL A 145 -14.24 28.30 -12.04
C VAL A 145 -15.63 27.99 -12.60
N VAL A 146 -16.32 26.98 -12.06
CA VAL A 146 -17.68 26.61 -12.49
C VAL A 146 -18.66 27.75 -12.19
N VAL A 147 -18.64 28.33 -10.99
CA VAL A 147 -19.51 29.46 -10.62
C VAL A 147 -19.24 30.66 -11.53
N ALA A 148 -17.98 30.99 -11.81
CA ALA A 148 -17.64 32.10 -12.70
C ALA A 148 -18.05 31.84 -14.16
N ALA A 149 -18.08 30.58 -14.60
CA ALA A 149 -18.58 30.21 -15.93
C ALA A 149 -20.10 30.31 -16.01
N VAL A 150 -20.83 29.86 -14.98
CA VAL A 150 -22.29 29.98 -14.88
C VAL A 150 -22.72 31.45 -14.82
N MET A 151 -22.08 32.26 -13.97
CA MET A 151 -22.36 33.70 -13.86
C MET A 151 -22.06 34.47 -15.15
N ARG A 152 -21.14 33.98 -15.99
CA ARG A 152 -20.90 34.55 -17.33
C ARG A 152 -21.96 34.14 -18.35
N ALA A 153 -22.59 32.98 -18.18
CA ALA A 153 -23.65 32.49 -19.05
C ALA A 153 -24.98 33.22 -18.80
N ASP A 154 -25.24 33.67 -17.57
CA ASP A 154 -26.49 34.33 -17.18
C ASP A 154 -26.51 35.86 -17.43
N GLY A 155 -25.42 36.43 -17.95
CA GLY A 155 -25.22 37.88 -18.09
C GLY A 155 -25.86 38.58 -19.29
N THR A 156 -26.62 37.89 -20.15
CA THR A 156 -27.25 38.52 -21.33
C THR A 156 -28.76 38.32 -21.39
N THR A 157 -29.49 38.88 -20.43
CA THR A 157 -30.87 39.34 -20.71
C THR A 157 -31.22 40.54 -19.82
N SER A 158 -31.44 41.70 -20.46
CA SER A 158 -32.21 42.81 -19.90
C SER A 158 -32.81 43.64 -21.04
N PRO A 159 -33.94 44.34 -20.80
CA PRO A 159 -35.12 44.25 -21.63
C PRO A 159 -35.50 45.56 -22.34
N ASP A 160 -36.40 45.43 -23.31
CA ASP A 160 -37.38 46.40 -23.83
C ASP A 160 -36.96 47.85 -24.12
N ASP A 161 -37.05 48.24 -25.40
CA ASP A 161 -37.48 49.59 -25.75
C ASP A 161 -38.53 49.56 -26.87
N HIS A 162 -39.63 50.24 -26.59
CA HIS A 162 -40.79 50.44 -27.45
C HIS A 162 -40.49 51.53 -28.47
N GLY A 163 -40.86 51.31 -29.74
CA GLY A 163 -40.77 52.33 -30.78
C GLY A 163 -41.86 52.16 -31.82
N GLU A 164 -42.96 52.89 -31.62
CA GLU A 164 -44.07 53.09 -32.54
C GLU A 164 -43.63 53.41 -33.97
N HIS A 165 -44.31 52.82 -34.97
CA HIS A 165 -44.72 53.58 -36.15
C HIS A 165 -46.13 53.18 -36.59
N SER A 166 -47.00 54.19 -36.51
CA SER A 166 -48.44 54.23 -36.77
C SER A 166 -48.80 54.12 -38.27
N PRO A 167 -50.06 53.79 -38.65
CA PRO A 167 -50.48 53.46 -40.02
C PRO A 167 -51.24 54.60 -40.73
N ALA A 168 -51.28 54.61 -42.07
CA ALA A 168 -52.31 55.27 -42.89
C ALA A 168 -52.25 54.74 -44.34
N LYS A 169 -53.14 53.83 -44.77
CA LYS A 169 -54.44 54.03 -45.43
C LYS A 169 -54.45 54.97 -46.65
N SER A 170 -54.82 54.36 -47.78
CA SER A 170 -55.25 55.00 -49.03
C SER A 170 -56.67 55.54 -48.93
N ALA A 171 -56.97 56.63 -49.65
CA ALA A 171 -58.24 56.87 -50.38
C ALA A 171 -58.25 58.25 -51.07
N HIS A 172 -58.65 58.26 -52.35
CA HIS A 172 -59.60 59.16 -53.05
C HIS A 172 -59.56 60.68 -52.76
N SER A 173 -59.25 61.54 -53.74
CA SER A 173 -60.06 62.01 -54.89
C SER A 173 -61.13 63.08 -54.56
N HIS A 174 -60.95 64.24 -55.23
CA HIS A 174 -61.91 65.25 -55.71
C HIS A 174 -62.60 66.33 -54.83
N SER A 175 -62.59 67.56 -55.42
CA SER A 175 -63.46 68.76 -55.30
C SER A 175 -63.15 69.75 -54.15
N ASN A 176 -63.22 71.10 -54.26
CA ASN A 176 -63.64 72.07 -55.30
C ASN A 176 -63.19 73.51 -54.89
N HIS A 177 -63.35 74.48 -55.82
CA HIS A 177 -63.21 75.96 -55.76
C HIS A 177 -61.80 76.47 -56.15
N GLU A 178 -61.59 77.29 -57.18
CA GLU A 178 -62.40 78.29 -57.93
C GLU A 178 -62.45 78.07 -59.45
#